data_AF-A0A509LDJ3-F1
#
_entry.id   AF-A0A509LDJ3-F1
#
_cell.length_a   1.000
_cell.length_b   1.000
_cell.length_c   1.000
_cell.angle_alpha   90.00
_cell.angle_beta   90.00
_cell.angle_gamma   90.00
#
_symmetry.space_group_name_H-M   'P 1'
#
loop_
_entity.id
_entity.type
_entity.pdbx_description
1 polymer ?
#
loop_
_entity_poly.entity_id
_entity_poly.type
_entity_poly.pdbx_seq_one_letter_code
_entity_poly.pdbx_strand_id
1 'polypeptide(L)'
;MDRETSVTHLPNRYVINDSSAGRVLICLEAPNIAVRIETGLTISASAARKSSPGTIYLDGVAQCEPFMDNEKQTYNFDHHKGCIRPFTLSTCEQVLVMILKGMDLRSREWSVFANEPDLDTILAIWLILNHLRIRNKDSNRLRFLYALVRLEGIIDSHGLEMTEFSGLPPELYKKTLEVIDYLRIEEMDLKKNARWEGKDSLEHTALILQKIDRIIYRSEDLVDFKELKELARVELACNRIAIVIEADLGIYELESPLQRVYGERLGLVILKKGEGLYTLRRLDPFMPGDLSDVYRILNYMDPGVRCRKNSNQWGGAGDIGGSPRGFSTKLTPVEIAQACRDAFQNPSAAVYTFHFFYAMAVVCAITGAAFISNLFVSSSPWLSDTAAIGLLSKTYISFFVALIFFTAVGLVLISRVRLWQFGVRVPTGKDWWILLPVIALSAMGNGVYFPDSAFHLLNFKETIGYVFIIIPMASELLFRGLAYGILAEGTPTKGCNSRWFFSYPAVASAILYASFITCLVFLPEIFKGAFQVESIPETAFAAFAFGLANGVVRERSHSIFPAIVFHAIAVAVFVF
;
A
#
# COMPACT_ATOMS: atom_id res chain seq x y z
N MET A 1 43.24 -30.89 23.10
CA MET A 1 43.23 -30.31 21.74
C MET A 1 41.82 -30.50 21.22
N ASP A 2 40.96 -29.51 21.04
CA ASP A 2 41.10 -28.06 21.11
C ASP A 2 39.78 -27.50 21.67
N ARG A 3 39.86 -26.79 22.81
CA ARG A 3 38.81 -25.85 23.21
C ARG A 3 39.23 -24.52 22.61
N GLU A 4 38.92 -24.30 21.34
CA GLU A 4 38.84 -22.94 20.81
C GLU A 4 37.78 -22.21 21.63
N THR A 5 38.25 -21.25 22.42
CA THR A 5 37.44 -20.21 23.04
C THR A 5 36.79 -19.40 21.91
N SER A 6 35.59 -19.81 21.47
CA SER A 6 34.75 -18.96 20.65
C SER A 6 34.39 -17.74 21.48
N VAL A 7 35.03 -16.60 21.21
CA VAL A 7 34.57 -15.31 21.71
C VAL A 7 33.17 -15.12 21.13
N THR A 8 32.14 -15.35 21.95
CA THR A 8 30.74 -15.24 21.53
C THR A 8 30.40 -13.77 21.34
N HIS A 9 30.69 -13.23 20.16
CA HIS A 9 30.31 -11.88 19.77
C HIS A 9 28.78 -11.73 19.86
N LEU A 10 28.32 -10.70 20.58
CA LEU A 10 26.90 -10.32 20.57
C LEU A 10 26.50 -9.86 19.15
N PRO A 11 25.29 -10.17 18.68
CA PRO A 11 24.80 -9.69 17.39
C PRO A 11 24.78 -8.16 17.35
N ASN A 12 25.07 -7.59 16.18
CA ASN A 12 24.85 -6.16 15.98
C ASN A 12 23.36 -5.91 15.72
N ARG A 13 22.70 -5.21 16.64
CA ARG A 13 21.25 -4.93 16.58
C ARG A 13 20.93 -3.51 16.12
N TYR A 14 21.93 -2.65 16.00
CA TYR A 14 21.77 -1.23 15.70
C TYR A 14 22.17 -0.95 14.25
N VAL A 15 21.24 -0.45 13.45
CA VAL A 15 21.42 -0.24 12.01
C VAL A 15 21.03 1.19 11.66
N ILE A 16 21.82 1.81 10.78
CA ILE A 16 21.52 3.12 10.21
C ILE A 16 20.84 2.90 8.86
N ASN A 17 19.61 3.38 8.74
CA ASN A 17 18.84 3.33 7.50
C ASN A 17 18.88 4.69 6.81
N ASP A 18 19.37 4.71 5.58
CA ASP A 18 19.34 5.88 4.72
C ASP A 18 18.00 5.90 3.96
N SER A 19 17.09 6.79 4.36
CA SER A 19 15.79 6.97 3.71
C SER A 19 15.68 8.33 3.03
N SER A 20 14.70 8.49 2.14
CA SER A 20 14.38 9.80 1.55
C SER A 20 13.98 10.86 2.60
N ALA A 21 13.58 10.43 3.80
CA ALA A 21 13.23 11.27 4.93
C ALA A 21 14.42 11.54 5.88
N GLY A 22 15.65 11.22 5.46
CA GLY A 22 16.88 11.36 6.24
C GLY A 22 17.41 10.06 6.81
N ARG A 23 18.62 10.13 7.38
CA ARG A 23 19.30 9.01 8.04
C ARG A 23 18.72 8.81 9.43
N VAL A 24 18.38 7.58 9.78
CA VAL A 24 17.82 7.24 11.10
C VAL A 24 18.51 6.01 11.66
N LEU A 25 18.70 6.01 12.98
CA LEU A 25 19.18 4.85 13.72
C LEU A 25 17.99 4.05 14.25
N ILE A 26 18.01 2.74 14.01
CA ILE A 26 16.99 1.80 14.49
C ILE A 26 17.63 0.62 15.23
N CYS A 27 16.86 0.01 16.14
CA CYS A 27 17.16 -1.29 16.70
C CYS A 27 16.32 -2.35 15.98
N LEU A 28 16.93 -3.45 15.56
CA LEU A 28 16.23 -4.55 14.88
C LEU A 28 15.14 -5.21 15.75
N GLU A 29 15.22 -5.06 17.08
CA GLU A 29 14.17 -5.53 18.01
C GLU A 29 13.11 -4.48 18.35
N ALA A 30 13.29 -3.24 17.90
CA ALA A 30 12.33 -2.15 18.03
C ALA A 30 12.31 -1.30 16.73
N PRO A 31 11.99 -1.91 15.57
CA PRO A 31 12.08 -1.26 14.25
C PRO A 31 11.05 -0.14 14.07
N ASN A 32 10.05 -0.06 14.95
CA ASN A 32 9.05 1.01 14.97
C ASN A 32 9.56 2.29 15.67
N ILE A 33 10.79 2.31 16.19
CA ILE A 33 11.39 3.48 16.84
C ILE A 33 12.56 3.97 15.97
N ALA A 34 12.39 5.16 15.39
CA ALA A 34 13.40 5.82 14.60
C ALA A 34 14.07 6.94 15.41
N VAL A 35 15.40 6.85 15.56
CA VAL A 35 16.20 7.84 16.29
C VAL A 35 16.91 8.77 15.30
N ARG A 36 16.75 10.07 15.53
CA ARG A 36 17.38 11.16 14.77
C ARG A 36 18.24 11.98 15.71
N ILE A 37 19.49 12.18 15.32
CA ILE A 37 20.46 12.94 16.09
C ILE A 37 21.03 14.00 15.16
N GLU A 38 20.71 15.26 15.44
CA GLU A 38 21.12 16.40 14.63
C GLU A 38 21.77 17.43 15.54
N THR A 39 23.09 17.63 15.35
CA THR A 39 23.88 18.54 16.17
C THR A 39 23.29 19.95 16.19
N GLY A 40 22.96 20.45 17.37
CA GLY A 40 22.37 21.78 17.56
C GLY A 40 20.89 21.90 17.22
N LEU A 41 20.18 20.78 16.99
CA LEU A 41 18.74 20.78 16.76
C LEU A 41 17.99 21.40 17.95
N THR A 42 17.16 22.40 17.67
CA THR A 42 16.28 23.00 18.67
C THR A 42 14.89 23.21 18.09
N ILE A 43 13.86 22.91 18.89
CA ILE A 43 12.45 22.98 18.52
C ILE A 43 11.73 23.86 19.53
N SER A 44 10.96 24.84 19.05
CA SER A 44 10.19 25.73 19.94
C SER A 44 9.15 24.97 20.76
N ALA A 45 8.84 25.46 21.97
CA ALA A 45 7.81 24.89 22.85
C ALA A 45 6.46 24.65 22.14
N SER A 46 6.02 25.62 21.34
CA SER A 46 4.76 25.55 20.58
C SER A 46 4.80 24.46 19.51
N ALA A 47 5.93 24.31 18.81
CA ALA A 47 6.11 23.26 17.81
C ALA A 47 6.16 21.87 18.45
N ALA A 48 6.90 21.71 19.55
CA ALA A 48 7.00 20.44 20.28
C ALA A 48 5.62 19.95 20.75
N ARG A 49 4.77 20.84 21.30
CA ARG A 49 3.41 20.51 21.77
C ARG A 49 2.38 20.26 20.65
N LYS A 50 2.70 20.68 19.42
CA LYS A 50 1.90 20.47 18.21
C LYS A 50 2.46 19.36 17.31
N SER A 51 3.50 18.66 17.77
CA SER A 51 4.12 17.57 17.02
C SER A 51 3.14 16.43 16.75
N SER A 52 3.46 15.64 15.73
CA SER A 52 2.70 14.45 15.41
C SER A 52 2.71 13.46 16.58
N PRO A 53 1.63 12.70 16.79
CA PRO A 53 1.60 11.61 17.76
C PRO A 53 2.79 10.65 17.61
N GLY A 54 3.34 10.14 18.72
CA GLY A 54 4.51 9.26 18.69
C GLY A 54 5.85 10.01 18.61
N THR A 55 5.95 11.20 19.19
CA THR A 55 7.19 11.99 19.15
C THR A 55 7.83 12.07 20.55
N ILE A 56 9.13 11.81 20.64
CA ILE A 56 9.92 11.93 21.86
C ILE A 56 11.07 12.90 21.60
N TYR A 57 11.17 13.92 22.44
CA TYR A 57 12.31 14.85 22.48
C TYR A 57 13.20 14.47 23.66
N LEU A 58 14.50 14.40 23.40
CA LEU A 58 15.52 14.13 24.40
C LEU A 58 16.41 15.36 24.55
N ASP A 59 16.75 15.62 25.80
CA ASP A 59 17.86 16.44 26.25
C ASP A 59 18.02 17.79 25.52
N GLY A 60 17.24 18.80 25.92
CA GLY A 60 17.37 20.16 25.40
C GLY A 60 16.91 20.40 23.95
N VAL A 61 16.48 19.36 23.21
CA VAL A 61 15.91 19.54 21.85
C VAL A 61 14.68 20.45 21.90
N ALA A 62 13.71 20.16 22.78
CA ALA A 62 12.54 21.00 22.94
C ALA A 62 12.85 22.17 23.88
N GLN A 63 12.61 23.40 23.43
CA GLN A 63 12.89 24.62 24.17
C GLN A 63 11.76 24.94 25.17
N CYS A 64 11.43 24.00 26.06
CA CYS A 64 10.47 24.13 27.15
C CYS A 64 10.77 23.14 28.28
N GLU A 65 10.05 23.28 29.39
CA GLU A 65 10.04 22.31 30.47
C GLU A 65 9.64 20.90 29.99
N PRO A 66 10.06 19.84 30.70
CA PRO A 66 9.63 18.47 30.49
C PRO A 66 8.11 18.36 30.54
N PHE A 67 7.56 17.55 29.65
CA PHE A 67 6.12 17.32 29.63
C PHE A 67 5.77 15.93 29.12
N MET A 68 4.58 15.49 29.51
CA MET A 68 3.97 14.26 29.02
C MET A 68 2.56 14.56 28.52
N ASP A 69 2.36 14.46 27.21
CA ASP A 69 1.03 14.48 26.59
C ASP A 69 0.63 13.03 26.30
N ASN A 70 -0.04 12.39 27.25
CA ASN A 70 -0.46 10.99 27.11
C ASN A 70 -1.59 10.80 26.10
N GLU A 71 -2.39 11.83 25.83
CA GLU A 71 -3.46 11.73 24.84
C GLU A 71 -2.89 11.70 23.42
N LYS A 72 -1.95 12.61 23.12
CA LYS A 72 -1.24 12.62 21.84
C LYS A 72 -0.09 11.62 21.76
N GLN A 73 0.40 11.16 22.91
CA GLN A 73 1.63 10.35 23.02
C GLN A 73 2.85 11.13 22.50
N THR A 74 3.04 12.32 23.05
CA THR A 74 4.19 13.19 22.80
C THR A 74 4.89 13.46 24.12
N TYR A 75 6.20 13.27 24.16
CA TYR A 75 7.00 13.35 25.37
C TYR A 75 8.23 14.24 25.18
N ASN A 76 8.56 15.02 26.21
CA ASN A 76 9.82 15.73 26.32
C ASN A 76 10.52 15.32 27.61
N PHE A 77 11.64 14.62 27.47
CA PHE A 77 12.53 14.27 28.58
C PHE A 77 13.72 15.22 28.51
N ASP A 78 13.80 16.15 29.46
CA ASP A 78 14.82 17.19 29.50
C ASP A 78 15.11 17.57 30.95
N HIS A 79 16.28 18.13 31.21
CA HIS A 79 16.62 18.73 32.50
C HIS A 79 17.30 20.10 32.35
N HIS A 80 17.44 20.59 31.11
CA HIS A 80 18.11 21.86 30.80
C HIS A 80 17.17 23.06 30.82
N LYS A 81 16.07 23.02 30.05
CA LYS A 81 15.20 24.18 29.84
C LYS A 81 13.96 24.09 30.73
N GLY A 82 13.57 25.21 31.34
CA GLY A 82 12.37 25.28 32.18
C GLY A 82 12.42 24.42 33.45
N CYS A 83 13.59 23.88 33.78
CA CYS A 83 13.83 23.01 34.92
C CYS A 83 14.64 23.69 36.01
N ILE A 84 14.51 23.17 37.23
CA ILE A 84 15.47 23.45 38.29
C ILE A 84 16.41 22.24 38.36
N ARG A 85 17.55 22.36 37.69
CA ARG A 85 18.55 21.27 37.51
C ARG A 85 18.87 20.50 38.80
N PRO A 86 19.11 21.14 39.97
CA PRO A 86 19.49 20.44 41.19
C PRO A 86 18.49 19.41 41.76
N PHE A 87 17.29 19.25 41.22
CA PHE A 87 16.40 18.17 41.65
C PHE A 87 15.57 17.58 40.50
N THR A 88 15.79 18.06 39.28
CA THR A 88 15.20 17.45 38.09
C THR A 88 16.12 16.30 37.69
N LEU A 89 15.56 15.10 37.54
CA LEU A 89 16.32 13.94 37.08
C LEU A 89 16.92 14.20 35.70
N SER A 90 18.07 13.60 35.41
CA SER A 90 18.67 13.58 34.06
C SER A 90 17.75 12.93 33.01
N THR A 91 18.05 13.11 31.72
CA THR A 91 17.22 12.58 30.62
C THR A 91 17.16 11.05 30.67
N CYS A 92 18.28 10.35 30.91
CA CYS A 92 18.29 8.89 30.99
C CYS A 92 17.51 8.35 32.19
N GLU A 93 17.57 9.02 33.34
CA GLU A 93 16.80 8.67 34.53
C GLU A 93 15.29 8.84 34.30
N GLN A 94 14.87 9.95 33.68
CA GLN A 94 13.46 10.18 33.32
C GLN A 94 12.94 9.06 32.41
N VAL A 95 13.68 8.72 31.36
CA VAL A 95 13.32 7.64 30.43
C VAL A 95 13.23 6.29 31.14
N LEU A 96 14.20 5.94 31.99
CA LEU A 96 14.18 4.68 32.75
C LEU A 96 12.93 4.60 33.63
N VAL A 97 12.61 5.68 34.36
CA VAL A 97 11.41 5.74 35.21
C VAL A 97 10.15 5.50 34.40
N MET A 98 10.05 6.10 33.21
CA MET A 98 8.87 5.94 32.36
C MET A 98 8.70 4.52 31.82
N ILE A 99 9.78 3.89 31.37
CA ILE A 99 9.76 2.49 30.92
C ILE A 99 9.33 1.56 32.06
N LEU A 100 9.89 1.76 33.26
CA LEU A 100 9.54 0.95 34.45
C LEU A 100 8.13 1.21 34.95
N LYS A 101 7.58 2.42 34.75
CA LYS A 101 6.17 2.74 35.02
C LYS A 101 5.19 2.22 33.96
N GLY A 102 5.69 1.60 32.89
CA GLY A 102 4.87 0.89 31.91
C GLY A 102 4.60 1.65 30.62
N MET A 103 5.42 2.62 30.25
CA MET A 103 5.37 3.26 28.92
C MET A 103 5.42 2.18 27.82
N ASP A 104 4.40 2.13 26.95
CA ASP A 104 4.29 1.13 25.88
C ASP A 104 4.68 1.70 24.52
N LEU A 105 5.93 1.44 24.13
CA LEU A 105 6.49 1.92 22.88
C LEU A 105 6.17 1.02 21.67
N ARG A 106 5.38 -0.06 21.82
CA ARG A 106 4.96 -0.92 20.68
C ARG A 106 3.73 -0.42 19.93
N SER A 107 2.97 0.46 20.55
CA SER A 107 1.61 0.83 20.12
C SER A 107 1.53 1.66 18.82
N ARG A 108 2.67 2.18 18.33
CA ARG A 108 2.76 3.07 17.16
C ARG A 108 4.20 3.18 16.65
N GLU A 109 4.37 3.92 15.57
CA GLU A 109 5.69 4.43 15.17
C GLU A 109 6.12 5.57 16.09
N TRP A 110 7.41 5.59 16.43
CA TRP A 110 8.02 6.61 17.27
C TRP A 110 9.15 7.32 16.55
N SER A 111 9.16 8.64 16.64
CA SER A 111 10.30 9.48 16.26
C SER A 111 10.96 10.05 17.50
N VAL A 112 12.21 9.69 17.72
CA VAL A 112 13.03 10.15 18.83
C VAL A 112 14.03 11.17 18.30
N PHE A 113 14.04 12.37 18.86
CA PHE A 113 14.93 13.44 18.47
C PHE A 113 15.90 13.77 19.60
N ALA A 114 17.18 13.84 19.27
CA ALA A 114 18.26 14.28 20.14
C ALA A 114 19.11 15.34 19.41
N ASN A 115 19.69 16.26 20.18
CA ASN A 115 20.56 17.33 19.68
C ASN A 115 22.04 16.96 19.80
N GLU A 116 22.46 16.28 20.87
CA GLU A 116 23.84 15.91 21.10
C GLU A 116 23.94 14.44 21.59
N PRO A 117 24.96 13.70 21.14
CA PRO A 117 25.19 12.33 21.59
C PRO A 117 26.16 12.28 22.78
N ASP A 118 25.84 12.94 23.89
CA ASP A 118 26.50 12.71 25.18
C ASP A 118 26.01 11.39 25.82
N LEU A 119 26.62 11.00 26.94
CA LEU A 119 26.31 9.71 27.56
C LEU A 119 24.90 9.66 28.20
N ASP A 120 24.38 10.77 28.74
CA ASP A 120 23.00 10.84 29.26
C ASP A 120 22.00 10.56 28.13
N THR A 121 22.14 11.28 27.02
CA THR A 121 21.30 11.12 25.83
C THR A 121 21.45 9.75 25.19
N ILE A 122 22.67 9.21 25.08
CA ILE A 122 22.90 7.86 24.53
C ILE A 122 22.29 6.78 25.43
N LEU A 123 22.38 6.91 26.76
CA LEU A 123 21.72 5.97 27.67
C LEU A 123 20.20 6.06 27.55
N ALA A 124 19.63 7.26 27.43
CA ALA A 124 18.21 7.46 27.17
C ALA A 124 17.77 6.74 25.87
N ILE A 125 18.53 6.91 24.79
CA ILE A 125 18.29 6.21 23.51
C ILE A 125 18.38 4.69 23.68
N TRP A 126 19.42 4.19 24.37
CA TRP A 126 19.59 2.77 24.62
C TRP A 126 18.39 2.18 25.36
N LEU A 127 17.91 2.86 26.39
CA LEU A 127 16.76 2.46 27.20
C LEU A 127 15.49 2.38 26.34
N ILE A 128 15.20 3.40 25.53
CA ILE A 128 14.05 3.45 24.61
C ILE A 128 14.11 2.26 23.62
N LEU A 129 15.25 2.04 22.98
CA LEU A 129 15.43 0.96 21.99
C LEU A 129 15.40 -0.44 22.62
N ASN A 130 15.68 -0.56 23.93
CA ASN A 130 15.70 -1.83 24.66
C ASN A 130 14.51 -2.02 25.63
N HIS A 131 13.48 -1.18 25.54
CA HIS A 131 12.36 -1.16 26.49
C HIS A 131 11.71 -2.54 26.74
N LEU A 132 11.64 -3.40 25.71
CA LEU A 132 11.10 -4.76 25.83
C LEU A 132 11.97 -5.67 26.72
N ARG A 133 13.29 -5.60 26.55
CA ARG A 133 14.23 -6.42 27.34
C ARG A 133 14.35 -5.91 28.77
N ILE A 134 14.20 -4.60 28.99
CA ILE A 134 14.20 -4.00 30.33
C ILE A 134 12.98 -4.45 31.13
N ARG A 135 11.79 -4.50 30.50
CA ARG A 135 10.54 -4.92 31.15
C ARG A 135 10.50 -6.41 31.51
N ASN A 136 11.20 -7.27 30.76
CA ASN A 136 11.03 -8.73 30.82
C ASN A 136 12.11 -9.47 31.64
N LYS A 137 13.01 -8.79 32.37
CA LYS A 137 14.22 -9.43 32.93
C LYS A 137 14.32 -9.54 34.46
N ASP A 138 15.16 -10.51 34.84
CA ASP A 138 15.57 -10.90 36.18
C ASP A 138 16.34 -9.78 36.93
N SER A 139 16.14 -9.72 38.25
CA SER A 139 16.39 -8.50 39.04
C SER A 139 17.85 -8.08 39.16
N ASN A 140 18.81 -9.01 39.04
CA ASN A 140 20.21 -8.73 39.42
C ASN A 140 21.00 -7.91 38.39
N ARG A 141 20.72 -8.03 37.09
CA ARG A 141 21.43 -7.23 36.06
C ARG A 141 20.77 -5.91 35.77
N LEU A 142 19.45 -5.85 35.91
CA LEU A 142 18.71 -4.60 35.96
C LEU A 142 19.24 -3.69 37.08
N ARG A 143 19.65 -4.26 38.23
CA ARG A 143 20.31 -3.47 39.29
C ARG A 143 21.59 -2.76 38.84
N PHE A 144 22.44 -3.42 38.03
CA PHE A 144 23.65 -2.77 37.53
C PHE A 144 23.32 -1.68 36.50
N LEU A 145 22.35 -1.93 35.61
CA LEU A 145 21.82 -0.90 34.71
C LEU A 145 21.28 0.31 35.50
N TYR A 146 20.55 0.08 36.58
CA TYR A 146 20.02 1.16 37.42
C TYR A 146 21.14 1.95 38.11
N ALA A 147 22.20 1.27 38.57
CA ALA A 147 23.37 1.95 39.12
C ALA A 147 24.08 2.81 38.06
N LEU A 148 24.23 2.29 36.84
CA LEU A 148 24.82 3.02 35.71
C LEU A 148 24.02 4.28 35.35
N VAL A 149 22.72 4.13 35.14
CA VAL A 149 21.80 5.25 34.85
C VAL A 149 21.79 6.26 36.00
N ARG A 150 21.76 5.79 37.26
CA ARG A 150 21.75 6.68 38.42
C ARG A 150 23.05 7.47 38.55
N LEU A 151 24.21 6.82 38.37
CA LEU A 151 25.48 7.51 38.51
C LEU A 151 25.70 8.51 37.38
N GLU A 152 25.42 8.13 36.13
CA GLU A 152 25.51 9.07 35.01
C GLU A 152 24.55 10.25 35.20
N GLY A 153 23.31 9.99 35.61
CA GLY A 153 22.34 11.04 35.83
C GLY A 153 22.74 12.05 36.91
N ILE A 154 23.43 11.58 37.96
CA ILE A 154 24.02 12.47 38.98
C ILE A 154 25.18 13.28 38.39
N ILE A 155 26.07 12.65 37.62
CA ILE A 155 27.21 13.34 37.00
C ILE A 155 26.72 14.44 36.06
N ASP A 156 25.70 14.15 35.25
CA ASP A 156 25.18 15.09 34.27
C ASP A 156 24.37 16.23 34.91
N SER A 157 23.58 15.93 35.94
CA SER A 157 22.77 16.95 36.63
C SER A 157 23.57 17.81 37.63
N HIS A 158 24.60 17.23 38.26
CA HIS A 158 25.28 17.83 39.42
C HIS A 158 26.80 17.92 39.33
N GLY A 159 27.42 17.35 38.29
CA GLY A 159 28.87 17.28 38.17
C GLY A 159 29.51 16.11 38.93
N LEU A 160 30.81 15.91 38.69
CA LEU A 160 31.61 14.82 39.27
C LEU A 160 31.79 14.97 40.79
N GLU A 161 31.73 16.20 41.28
CA GLU A 161 31.90 16.58 42.69
C GLU A 161 30.75 16.09 43.60
N MET A 162 29.58 15.82 43.04
CA MET A 162 28.38 15.40 43.79
C MET A 162 28.04 13.92 43.61
N THR A 163 28.96 13.10 43.10
CA THR A 163 28.75 11.67 42.83
C THR A 163 28.35 10.84 44.06
N GLU A 164 28.66 11.30 45.27
CA GLU A 164 28.20 10.72 46.54
C GLU A 164 26.66 10.64 46.64
N PHE A 165 25.93 11.55 45.96
CA PHE A 165 24.46 11.55 45.90
C PHE A 165 23.86 10.40 45.08
N SER A 166 24.70 9.63 44.39
CA SER A 166 24.28 8.36 43.79
C SER A 166 23.82 7.34 44.86
N GLY A 167 24.35 7.44 46.09
CA GLY A 167 24.05 6.52 47.18
C GLY A 167 24.54 5.08 46.95
N LEU A 168 25.47 4.88 46.01
CA LEU A 168 25.99 3.56 45.66
C LEU A 168 27.02 3.08 46.69
N PRO A 169 27.03 1.78 47.05
CA PRO A 169 28.12 1.20 47.82
C PRO A 169 29.48 1.40 47.14
N PRO A 170 30.59 1.60 47.87
CA PRO A 170 31.89 1.96 47.28
C PRO A 170 32.38 1.05 46.15
N GLU A 171 32.20 -0.26 46.28
CA GLU A 171 32.59 -1.23 45.24
C GLU A 171 31.76 -1.07 43.97
N LEU A 172 30.44 -0.87 44.12
CA LEU A 172 29.53 -0.67 42.99
C LEU A 172 29.76 0.70 42.34
N TYR A 173 29.99 1.75 43.14
CA TYR A 173 30.36 3.07 42.65
C TYR A 173 31.60 3.00 41.77
N LYS A 174 32.71 2.44 42.29
CA LYS A 174 33.97 2.34 41.55
C LYS A 174 33.79 1.59 40.23
N LYS A 175 33.12 0.43 40.27
CA LYS A 175 32.84 -0.37 39.08
C LYS A 175 31.98 0.38 38.06
N THR A 176 30.99 1.13 38.52
CA THR A 176 30.08 1.90 37.65
C THR A 176 30.81 3.07 37.01
N LEU A 177 31.65 3.77 37.78
CA LEU A 177 32.48 4.86 37.27
C LEU A 177 33.48 4.38 36.21
N GLU A 178 34.16 3.25 36.43
CA GLU A 178 35.06 2.64 35.44
C GLU A 178 34.34 2.34 34.11
N VAL A 179 33.06 1.95 34.18
CA VAL A 179 32.23 1.72 33.00
C VAL A 179 31.86 3.04 32.30
N ILE A 180 31.47 4.06 33.06
CA ILE A 180 31.19 5.40 32.51
C ILE A 180 32.42 5.96 31.80
N ASP A 181 33.58 5.90 32.45
CA ASP A 181 34.85 6.34 31.87
C ASP A 181 35.13 5.59 30.57
N TYR A 182 34.99 4.25 30.57
CA TYR A 182 35.16 3.43 29.36
C TYR A 182 34.25 3.85 28.20
N LEU A 183 32.97 4.14 28.49
CA LEU A 183 32.01 4.57 27.45
C LEU A 183 32.36 5.96 26.90
N ARG A 184 32.96 6.83 27.73
CA ARG A 184 33.30 8.23 27.38
C ARG A 184 34.68 8.45 26.79
N ILE A 185 35.58 7.46 26.83
CA ILE A 185 36.97 7.59 26.30
C ILE A 185 37.01 8.24 24.91
N GLU A 186 36.15 7.77 24.00
CA GLU A 186 36.12 8.22 22.61
C GLU A 186 35.57 9.64 22.48
N GLU A 187 34.54 9.98 23.25
CA GLU A 187 34.04 11.35 23.35
C GLU A 187 35.12 12.30 23.85
N MET A 188 35.80 11.93 24.93
CA MET A 188 36.83 12.76 25.54
C MET A 188 38.01 12.99 24.59
N ASP A 189 38.43 11.96 23.85
CA ASP A 189 39.49 12.09 22.85
C ASP A 189 39.07 12.99 21.68
N LEU A 190 37.87 12.80 21.14
CA LEU A 190 37.34 13.64 20.04
C LEU A 190 37.20 15.10 20.46
N LYS A 191 36.71 15.38 21.67
CA LYS A 191 36.60 16.73 22.24
C LYS A 191 37.98 17.35 22.45
N LYS A 192 38.92 16.60 23.03
CA LYS A 192 40.31 17.05 23.24
C LYS A 192 41.02 17.41 21.93
N ASN A 193 40.72 16.67 20.86
CA ASN A 193 41.32 16.88 19.54
C ASN A 193 40.50 17.83 18.63
N ALA A 194 39.46 18.50 19.15
CA ALA A 194 38.55 19.38 18.42
C ALA A 194 37.91 18.76 17.16
N ARG A 195 37.67 17.44 17.19
CA ARG A 195 37.05 16.67 16.09
C ARG A 195 35.58 16.30 16.37
N TRP A 196 35.06 16.71 17.53
CA TRP A 196 33.72 16.36 17.97
C TRP A 196 32.62 16.87 17.03
N GLU A 197 32.72 18.10 16.53
CA GLU A 197 31.68 18.70 15.66
C GLU A 197 31.56 18.05 14.28
N GLY A 198 32.64 17.43 13.78
CA GLY A 198 32.69 16.82 12.45
C GLY A 198 32.41 15.32 12.42
N LYS A 199 32.09 14.70 13.56
CA LYS A 199 31.82 13.26 13.64
C LYS A 199 30.40 12.94 13.15
N ASP A 200 30.20 11.72 12.65
CA ASP A 200 28.86 11.21 12.42
C ASP A 200 28.21 10.83 13.77
N SER A 201 27.24 11.64 14.21
CA SER A 201 26.53 11.44 15.48
C SER A 201 25.77 10.11 15.54
N LEU A 202 25.24 9.61 14.41
CA LEU A 202 24.50 8.34 14.38
C LEU A 202 25.47 7.15 14.46
N GLU A 203 26.58 7.18 13.74
CA GLU A 203 27.61 6.12 13.81
C GLU A 203 28.23 6.04 15.21
N HIS A 204 28.58 7.19 15.79
CA HIS A 204 29.09 7.24 17.15
C HIS A 204 28.07 6.68 18.15
N THR A 205 26.81 7.08 18.04
CA THR A 205 25.75 6.57 18.92
C THR A 205 25.61 5.05 18.78
N ALA A 206 25.49 4.53 17.55
CA ALA A 206 25.38 3.09 17.30
C ALA A 206 26.55 2.29 17.91
N LEU A 207 27.77 2.82 17.83
CA LEU A 207 28.96 2.23 18.45
C LEU A 207 28.85 2.17 19.98
N ILE A 208 28.47 3.27 20.63
CA ILE A 208 28.31 3.30 22.09
C ILE A 208 27.15 2.40 22.55
N LEU A 209 26.03 2.38 21.82
CA LEU A 209 24.92 1.44 22.09
C LEU A 209 25.41 -0.03 22.06
N GLN A 210 26.27 -0.38 21.09
CA GLN A 210 26.86 -1.72 21.03
C GLN A 210 27.83 -1.99 22.21
N LYS A 211 28.58 -0.98 22.67
CA LYS A 211 29.41 -1.12 23.89
C LYS A 211 28.53 -1.37 25.12
N ILE A 212 27.43 -0.64 25.27
CA ILE A 212 26.46 -0.83 26.36
C ILE A 212 25.88 -2.26 26.31
N ASP A 213 25.49 -2.75 25.13
CA ASP A 213 25.03 -4.14 24.97
C ASP A 213 26.02 -5.18 25.51
N ARG A 214 27.32 -4.99 25.24
CA ARG A 214 28.39 -5.89 25.72
C ARG A 214 28.60 -5.84 27.23
N ILE A 215 28.23 -4.74 27.87
CA ILE A 215 28.31 -4.57 29.32
C ILE A 215 27.07 -5.19 30.00
N ILE A 216 25.89 -4.96 29.44
CA ILE A 216 24.62 -5.33 30.07
C ILE A 216 24.18 -6.76 29.74
N TYR A 217 24.39 -7.21 28.50
CA TYR A 217 23.93 -8.51 28.01
C TYR A 217 25.06 -9.54 27.90
N ARG A 218 24.70 -10.81 28.11
CA ARG A 218 25.49 -11.99 27.71
C ARG A 218 24.91 -12.57 26.43
N SER A 219 25.66 -13.45 25.77
CA SER A 219 25.19 -14.12 24.55
C SER A 219 23.90 -14.92 24.79
N GLU A 220 23.75 -15.54 25.97
CA GLU A 220 22.54 -16.24 26.43
C GLU A 220 21.29 -15.33 26.44
N ASP A 221 21.48 -14.05 26.73
CA ASP A 221 20.40 -13.07 26.82
C ASP A 221 19.83 -12.67 25.46
N LEU A 222 20.53 -12.99 24.36
CA LEU A 222 20.16 -12.65 22.99
C LEU A 222 19.98 -13.90 22.11
N VAL A 223 19.87 -15.09 22.70
CA VAL A 223 19.66 -16.35 21.94
C VAL A 223 18.34 -16.33 21.15
N ASP A 224 17.36 -15.60 21.68
CA ASP A 224 16.05 -15.41 21.08
C ASP A 224 16.00 -14.29 20.03
N PHE A 225 17.11 -13.57 19.83
CA PHE A 225 17.24 -12.60 18.75
C PHE A 225 17.22 -13.33 17.40
N LYS A 226 16.35 -12.88 16.51
CA LYS A 226 16.30 -13.32 15.12
C LYS A 226 16.43 -12.07 14.26
N GLU A 227 17.37 -12.11 13.33
CA GLU A 227 17.49 -11.05 12.34
C GLU A 227 16.30 -11.16 11.38
N LEU A 228 15.37 -10.21 11.50
CA LEU A 228 14.16 -10.15 10.69
C LEU A 228 14.29 -8.95 9.76
N LYS A 229 14.31 -9.20 8.45
CA LYS A 229 14.42 -8.14 7.46
C LYS A 229 13.02 -7.69 7.03
N GLU A 230 12.57 -6.56 7.57
CA GLU A 230 11.34 -5.92 7.14
C GLU A 230 11.52 -5.33 5.73
N LEU A 231 10.66 -5.73 4.79
CA LEU A 231 10.68 -5.27 3.40
C LEU A 231 9.61 -4.20 3.12
N ALA A 232 8.47 -4.31 3.78
CA ALA A 232 7.38 -3.36 3.65
C ALA A 232 6.42 -3.49 4.84
N ARG A 233 5.75 -2.40 5.17
CA ARG A 233 4.74 -2.35 6.22
C ARG A 233 3.63 -1.38 5.84
N VAL A 234 2.40 -1.77 6.13
CA VAL A 234 1.22 -0.92 5.94
C VAL A 234 0.30 -1.00 7.14
N GLU A 235 -0.26 0.15 7.51
CA GLU A 235 -1.38 0.23 8.44
C GLU A 235 -2.68 -0.26 7.81
N LEU A 236 -3.44 -1.02 8.60
CA LEU A 236 -4.74 -1.57 8.30
C LEU A 236 -5.81 -0.87 9.18
N ALA A 237 -7.08 -1.21 8.98
CA ALA A 237 -8.15 -0.73 9.86
C ALA A 237 -7.91 -1.15 11.33
N CYS A 238 -8.53 -0.41 12.27
CA CYS A 238 -8.51 -0.72 13.70
C CYS A 238 -7.10 -0.77 14.34
N ASN A 239 -6.16 0.05 13.85
CA ASN A 239 -4.78 0.11 14.35
C ASN A 239 -4.00 -1.21 14.24
N ARG A 240 -4.38 -2.07 13.28
CA ARG A 240 -3.61 -3.27 12.91
C ARG A 240 -2.60 -2.95 11.82
N ILE A 241 -1.60 -3.80 11.68
CA ILE A 241 -0.57 -3.67 10.65
C ILE A 241 -0.39 -4.98 9.87
N ALA A 242 -0.05 -4.85 8.59
CA ALA A 242 0.47 -5.91 7.76
C ALA A 242 1.96 -5.67 7.53
N ILE A 243 2.77 -6.71 7.71
CA ILE A 243 4.23 -6.62 7.55
C ILE A 243 4.71 -7.68 6.57
N VAL A 244 5.57 -7.27 5.65
CA VAL A 244 6.29 -8.13 4.71
C VAL A 244 7.71 -8.33 5.21
N ILE A 245 8.09 -9.58 5.41
CA ILE A 245 9.35 -9.95 6.06
C ILE A 245 10.07 -10.99 5.22
N GLU A 246 11.38 -10.82 5.11
CA GLU A 246 12.32 -11.82 4.60
C GLU A 246 13.06 -12.45 5.78
N ALA A 247 12.94 -13.78 5.91
CA ALA A 247 13.56 -14.56 6.97
C ALA A 247 13.70 -16.02 6.56
N ASP A 248 14.72 -16.69 7.09
CA ASP A 248 14.97 -18.13 6.87
C ASP A 248 14.09 -19.05 7.75
N LEU A 249 13.09 -18.47 8.43
CA LEU A 249 12.19 -19.15 9.35
C LEU A 249 10.87 -19.56 8.68
N GLY A 250 10.19 -20.54 9.28
CA GLY A 250 8.82 -20.87 8.92
C GLY A 250 7.83 -19.76 9.33
N ILE A 251 6.71 -19.60 8.61
CA ILE A 251 5.72 -18.56 8.95
C ILE A 251 5.11 -18.74 10.35
N TYR A 252 5.05 -19.97 10.86
CA TYR A 252 4.61 -20.28 12.22
C TYR A 252 5.67 -19.92 13.27
N GLU A 253 6.95 -20.04 12.91
CA GLU A 253 8.08 -19.71 13.81
C GLU A 253 8.26 -18.21 13.95
N LEU A 254 7.76 -17.42 12.99
CA LEU A 254 7.79 -15.96 13.01
C LEU A 254 6.75 -15.32 13.93
N GLU A 255 5.71 -16.05 14.33
CA GLU A 255 4.61 -15.49 15.11
C GLU A 255 5.09 -14.93 16.45
N SER A 256 5.82 -15.72 17.24
CA SER A 256 6.29 -15.29 18.57
C SER A 256 7.33 -14.16 18.52
N PRO A 257 8.37 -14.20 17.65
CA PRO A 257 9.30 -13.08 17.48
C PRO A 257 8.60 -11.79 17.07
N LEU A 258 7.66 -11.86 16.11
CA LEU A 258 6.96 -10.65 15.63
C LEU A 258 5.95 -10.11 16.64
N GLN A 259 5.23 -10.99 17.35
CA GLN A 259 4.30 -10.55 18.39
C GLN A 259 5.03 -9.88 19.56
N ARG A 260 6.28 -10.28 19.84
CA ARG A 260 7.10 -9.57 20.83
C ARG A 260 7.41 -8.14 20.39
N VAL A 261 7.80 -7.96 19.13
CA VAL A 261 8.20 -6.67 18.56
C VAL A 261 7.00 -5.76 18.35
N TYR A 262 5.96 -6.24 17.68
CA TYR A 262 4.81 -5.43 17.25
C TYR A 262 3.59 -5.53 18.17
N GLY A 263 3.61 -6.44 19.15
CA GLY A 263 2.52 -6.63 20.10
C GLY A 263 1.22 -7.06 19.43
N GLU A 264 0.10 -6.57 19.96
CA GLU A 264 -1.25 -6.87 19.47
C GLU A 264 -1.59 -6.20 18.14
N ARG A 265 -0.77 -5.25 17.65
CA ARG A 265 -1.03 -4.59 16.37
C ARG A 265 -0.83 -5.50 15.18
N LEU A 266 -0.07 -6.56 15.33
CA LEU A 266 0.27 -7.46 14.25
C LEU A 266 -0.98 -8.23 13.78
N GLY A 267 -1.57 -7.79 12.66
CA GLY A 267 -2.77 -8.40 12.09
C GLY A 267 -2.44 -9.41 11.00
N LEU A 268 -1.45 -9.09 10.15
CA LEU A 268 -1.09 -9.89 8.99
C LEU A 268 0.44 -9.99 8.84
N VAL A 269 0.92 -11.20 8.54
CA VAL A 269 2.34 -11.46 8.20
C VAL A 269 2.43 -12.00 6.79
N ILE A 270 3.32 -11.40 6.01
CA ILE A 270 3.67 -11.84 4.66
C ILE A 270 5.14 -12.25 4.67
N LEU A 271 5.40 -13.55 4.66
CA LEU A 271 6.75 -14.10 4.62
C LEU A 271 7.22 -14.28 3.18
N LYS A 272 8.32 -13.62 2.82
CA LYS A 272 9.10 -13.89 1.60
C LYS A 272 10.09 -15.02 1.89
N LYS A 273 9.91 -16.17 1.23
CA LYS A 273 10.82 -17.33 1.35
C LYS A 273 11.88 -17.40 0.25
N GLY A 274 11.70 -16.63 -0.82
CA GLY A 274 12.56 -16.64 -1.99
C GLY A 274 12.05 -15.65 -3.04
N GLU A 275 12.70 -15.58 -4.19
CA GLU A 275 12.30 -14.67 -5.25
C GLU A 275 10.89 -14.97 -5.77
N GLY A 276 9.98 -14.02 -5.51
CA GLY A 276 8.56 -14.10 -5.86
C GLY A 276 7.81 -15.26 -5.18
N LEU A 277 8.32 -15.78 -4.06
CA LEU A 277 7.65 -16.78 -3.23
C LEU A 277 7.24 -16.18 -1.90
N TYR A 278 5.93 -16.08 -1.69
CA TYR A 278 5.34 -15.48 -0.49
C TYR A 278 4.34 -16.39 0.18
N THR A 279 4.29 -16.36 1.50
CA THR A 279 3.26 -16.98 2.33
C THR A 279 2.57 -15.88 3.14
N LEU A 280 1.24 -15.83 3.11
CA LEU A 280 0.44 -14.89 3.86
C LEU A 280 -0.22 -15.62 5.02
N ARG A 281 -0.26 -14.98 6.19
CA ARG A 281 -0.96 -15.49 7.37
C ARG A 281 -1.65 -14.35 8.09
N ARG A 282 -2.93 -14.54 8.38
CA ARG A 282 -3.72 -13.68 9.28
C ARG A 282 -3.52 -14.16 10.71
N LEU A 283 -3.07 -13.26 11.56
CA LEU A 283 -2.84 -13.53 12.98
C LEU A 283 -4.00 -13.07 13.85
N ASP A 284 -4.66 -11.97 13.48
CA ASP A 284 -5.87 -11.51 14.18
C ASP A 284 -7.14 -12.03 13.49
N PRO A 285 -7.87 -12.99 14.10
CA PRO A 285 -9.11 -13.52 13.52
C PRO A 285 -10.28 -12.54 13.58
N PHE A 286 -10.19 -11.46 14.35
CA PHE A 286 -11.26 -10.47 14.54
C PHE A 286 -11.22 -9.32 13.53
N MET A 287 -10.24 -9.31 12.63
CA MET A 287 -10.19 -8.35 11.53
C MET A 287 -11.39 -8.50 10.58
N PRO A 288 -11.92 -7.39 10.02
CA PRO A 288 -13.04 -7.45 9.09
C PRO A 288 -12.58 -8.03 7.74
N GLY A 289 -12.99 -9.28 7.46
CA GLY A 289 -12.65 -9.99 6.22
C GLY A 289 -11.56 -11.04 6.40
N ASP A 290 -11.18 -11.70 5.31
CA ASP A 290 -10.20 -12.80 5.32
C ASP A 290 -9.26 -12.71 4.11
N LEU A 291 -8.27 -13.61 4.06
CA LEU A 291 -7.28 -13.61 2.97
C LEU A 291 -7.88 -13.87 1.58
N SER A 292 -9.11 -14.36 1.46
CA SER A 292 -9.79 -14.52 0.16
C SER A 292 -9.98 -13.18 -0.55
N ASP A 293 -10.23 -12.11 0.20
CA ASP A 293 -10.31 -10.76 -0.35
C ASP A 293 -8.94 -10.26 -0.83
N VAL A 294 -7.89 -10.57 -0.06
CA VAL A 294 -6.50 -10.27 -0.44
C VAL A 294 -6.12 -11.02 -1.73
N TYR A 295 -6.40 -12.32 -1.82
CA TYR A 295 -6.10 -13.12 -3.01
C TYR A 295 -6.79 -12.58 -4.26
N ARG A 296 -8.02 -12.06 -4.12
CA ARG A 296 -8.78 -11.49 -5.22
C ARG A 296 -8.09 -10.26 -5.83
N ILE A 297 -7.57 -9.37 -4.98
CA ILE A 297 -6.82 -8.18 -5.40
C ILE A 297 -5.46 -8.59 -5.99
N LEU A 298 -4.71 -9.45 -5.30
CA LEU A 298 -3.41 -9.94 -5.77
C LEU A 298 -3.50 -10.64 -7.12
N ASN A 299 -4.50 -11.50 -7.33
CA ASN A 299 -4.74 -12.18 -8.61
C ASN A 299 -5.22 -11.25 -9.74
N TYR A 300 -5.65 -10.03 -9.42
CA TYR A 300 -5.93 -9.00 -10.42
C TYR A 300 -4.67 -8.19 -10.77
N MET A 301 -3.86 -7.87 -9.77
CA MET A 301 -2.64 -7.06 -9.92
C MET A 301 -1.49 -7.83 -10.55
N ASP A 302 -1.30 -9.10 -10.17
CA ASP A 302 -0.10 -9.88 -10.49
C ASP A 302 0.00 -10.24 -11.99
N PRO A 303 1.00 -9.71 -12.73
CA PRO A 303 1.22 -10.07 -14.12
C PRO A 303 1.59 -11.55 -14.35
N GLY A 304 2.07 -12.23 -13.30
CA GLY A 304 2.37 -13.66 -13.31
C GLY A 304 1.11 -14.54 -13.34
N VAL A 305 -0.04 -14.02 -12.91
CA VAL A 305 -1.31 -14.76 -12.83
C VAL A 305 -2.09 -14.61 -14.14
N ARG A 306 -1.78 -15.47 -15.11
CA ARG A 306 -2.42 -15.43 -16.45
C ARG A 306 -3.82 -16.07 -16.51
N CYS A 307 -4.21 -16.92 -15.55
CA CYS A 307 -5.50 -17.62 -15.54
C CYS A 307 -6.01 -17.94 -14.12
N ARG A 308 -7.21 -17.44 -13.77
CA ARG A 308 -7.89 -17.57 -12.45
C ARG A 308 -8.55 -18.94 -12.18
N LYS A 309 -8.27 -19.96 -12.99
CA LYS A 309 -8.91 -21.29 -12.91
C LYS A 309 -7.96 -22.45 -12.63
N ASN A 310 -6.65 -22.23 -12.71
CA ASN A 310 -5.65 -23.26 -12.41
C ASN A 310 -5.02 -22.97 -11.04
N SER A 311 -4.37 -23.96 -10.44
CA SER A 311 -3.57 -23.86 -9.21
C SER A 311 -2.44 -22.80 -9.22
N ASN A 312 -2.33 -22.03 -10.30
CA ASN A 312 -1.33 -20.98 -10.53
C ASN A 312 -1.93 -19.59 -10.27
N GLN A 313 -2.44 -19.40 -9.06
CA GLN A 313 -2.95 -18.14 -8.56
C GLN A 313 -2.59 -18.00 -7.08
N TRP A 314 -2.64 -16.78 -6.54
CA TRP A 314 -2.66 -16.55 -5.10
C TRP A 314 -3.86 -17.26 -4.50
N GLY A 315 -3.64 -18.03 -3.44
CA GLY A 315 -4.70 -18.80 -2.82
C GLY A 315 -4.28 -19.56 -1.58
N GLY A 316 -5.27 -20.15 -0.91
CA GLY A 316 -5.13 -20.83 0.36
C GLY A 316 -6.46 -20.81 1.12
N ALA A 317 -6.38 -21.04 2.42
CA ALA A 317 -7.48 -20.81 3.35
C ALA A 317 -7.63 -19.29 3.64
N GLY A 318 -8.70 -18.92 4.32
CA GLY A 318 -8.98 -17.52 4.70
C GLY A 318 -8.01 -16.96 5.74
N ASP A 319 -7.26 -17.81 6.42
CA ASP A 319 -6.29 -17.47 7.46
C ASP A 319 -4.82 -17.71 7.04
N ILE A 320 -4.58 -18.61 6.07
CA ILE A 320 -3.24 -18.86 5.52
C ILE A 320 -3.25 -19.21 4.03
N GLY A 321 -2.30 -18.69 3.28
CA GLY A 321 -2.10 -19.05 1.88
C GLY A 321 -0.79 -18.53 1.33
N GLY A 322 -0.68 -18.46 0.01
CA GLY A 322 0.58 -18.04 -0.60
C GLY A 322 0.49 -17.66 -2.06
N SER A 323 1.66 -17.33 -2.59
CA SER A 323 1.88 -16.98 -3.99
C SER A 323 1.60 -18.16 -4.92
N PRO A 324 1.42 -17.92 -6.23
CA PRO A 324 1.17 -18.98 -7.19
C PRO A 324 2.31 -20.02 -7.21
N ARG A 325 1.96 -21.32 -7.25
CA ARG A 325 2.95 -22.42 -7.12
C ARG A 325 3.73 -22.73 -8.41
N GLY A 326 3.15 -22.47 -9.58
CA GLY A 326 3.79 -22.77 -10.87
C GLY A 326 4.63 -21.63 -11.45
N PHE A 327 4.37 -20.39 -11.05
CA PHE A 327 5.13 -19.20 -11.46
C PHE A 327 5.24 -18.28 -10.25
N SER A 328 6.45 -17.86 -9.89
CA SER A 328 6.66 -16.86 -8.85
C SER A 328 5.88 -15.58 -9.16
N THR A 329 5.40 -14.90 -8.13
CA THR A 329 4.75 -13.59 -8.31
C THR A 329 5.73 -12.58 -8.89
N LYS A 330 5.22 -11.66 -9.70
CA LYS A 330 5.99 -10.50 -10.18
C LYS A 330 5.71 -9.24 -9.38
N LEU A 331 4.90 -9.32 -8.33
CA LEU A 331 4.60 -8.20 -7.45
C LEU A 331 5.77 -7.95 -6.49
N THR A 332 6.02 -6.68 -6.24
CA THR A 332 6.98 -6.23 -5.23
C THR A 332 6.40 -6.39 -3.81
N PRO A 333 7.26 -6.46 -2.77
CA PRO A 333 6.81 -6.47 -1.37
C PRO A 333 5.82 -5.33 -1.05
N VAL A 334 6.09 -4.14 -1.56
CA VAL A 334 5.27 -2.94 -1.35
C VAL A 334 3.90 -3.09 -2.01
N GLU A 335 3.83 -3.58 -3.26
CA GLU A 335 2.56 -3.83 -3.94
C GLU A 335 1.72 -4.88 -3.20
N ILE A 336 2.34 -5.93 -2.67
CA ILE A 336 1.64 -6.98 -1.89
C ILE A 336 1.09 -6.38 -0.58
N ALA A 337 1.90 -5.59 0.13
CA ALA A 337 1.47 -4.93 1.35
C ALA A 337 0.28 -4.00 1.07
N GLN A 338 0.35 -3.17 0.04
CA GLN A 338 -0.72 -2.26 -0.35
C GLN A 338 -2.00 -3.02 -0.74
N ALA A 339 -1.89 -4.14 -1.46
CA ALA A 339 -3.05 -4.99 -1.76
C ALA A 339 -3.71 -5.56 -0.49
N CYS A 340 -2.93 -5.87 0.55
CA CYS A 340 -3.49 -6.27 1.85
C CYS A 340 -4.24 -5.11 2.51
N ARG A 341 -3.69 -3.89 2.49
CA ARG A 341 -4.38 -2.70 2.98
C ARG A 341 -5.71 -2.49 2.25
N ASP A 342 -5.70 -2.54 0.93
CA ASP A 342 -6.89 -2.30 0.10
C ASP A 342 -7.97 -3.38 0.31
N ALA A 343 -7.59 -4.59 0.70
CA ALA A 343 -8.54 -5.66 1.03
C ALA A 343 -9.23 -5.45 2.38
N PHE A 344 -8.48 -4.98 3.39
CA PHE A 344 -8.98 -4.78 4.76
C PHE A 344 -9.53 -3.37 5.01
N GLN A 345 -9.43 -2.46 4.04
CA GLN A 345 -10.03 -1.12 4.09
C GLN A 345 -11.19 -1.04 3.09
N ASN A 346 -12.37 -0.64 3.56
CA ASN A 346 -13.48 -0.36 2.64
C ASN A 346 -13.11 0.86 1.77
N PRO A 347 -13.25 0.79 0.43
CA PRO A 347 -13.02 1.95 -0.41
C PRO A 347 -14.00 3.06 -0.02
N SER A 348 -13.49 4.27 0.17
CA SER A 348 -14.35 5.41 0.51
C SER A 348 -15.26 5.77 -0.67
N ALA A 349 -16.45 6.30 -0.40
CA ALA A 349 -17.37 6.76 -1.45
C ALA A 349 -16.74 7.78 -2.42
N ALA A 350 -15.72 8.52 -1.95
CA ALA A 350 -14.94 9.45 -2.77
C ALA A 350 -14.14 8.73 -3.88
N VAL A 351 -13.58 7.54 -3.59
CA VAL A 351 -12.81 6.76 -4.58
C VAL A 351 -13.73 6.28 -5.71
N TYR A 352 -14.90 5.74 -5.38
CA TYR A 352 -15.89 5.34 -6.38
C TYR A 352 -16.33 6.54 -7.23
N THR A 353 -16.64 7.67 -6.60
CA THR A 353 -17.05 8.88 -7.30
C THR A 353 -15.95 9.40 -8.25
N PHE A 354 -14.70 9.42 -7.79
CA PHE A 354 -13.56 9.84 -8.62
C PHE A 354 -13.37 8.95 -9.85
N HIS A 355 -13.35 7.63 -9.68
CA HIS A 355 -13.20 6.70 -10.81
C HIS A 355 -14.37 6.78 -11.80
N PHE A 356 -15.60 7.04 -11.33
CA PHE A 356 -16.74 7.28 -12.20
C PHE A 356 -16.50 8.50 -13.11
N PHE A 357 -16.18 9.65 -12.53
CA PHE A 357 -15.98 10.89 -13.28
C PHE A 357 -14.74 10.83 -14.18
N TYR A 358 -13.68 10.14 -13.75
CA TYR A 358 -12.52 9.91 -14.58
C TYR A 358 -12.85 9.03 -15.80
N ALA A 359 -13.56 7.91 -15.60
CA ALA A 359 -14.02 7.06 -16.70
C ALA A 359 -14.95 7.83 -17.65
N MET A 360 -15.88 8.62 -17.11
CA MET A 360 -16.78 9.48 -17.87
C MET A 360 -16.01 10.49 -18.73
N ALA A 361 -15.03 11.20 -18.16
CA ALA A 361 -14.22 12.17 -18.88
C ALA A 361 -13.43 11.52 -20.03
N VAL A 362 -12.84 10.34 -19.79
CA VAL A 362 -12.12 9.58 -20.83
C VAL A 362 -13.08 9.13 -21.95
N VAL A 363 -14.25 8.59 -21.60
CA VAL A 363 -15.26 8.17 -22.59
C VAL A 363 -15.73 9.36 -23.42
N CYS A 364 -16.01 10.50 -22.79
CA CYS A 364 -16.42 11.74 -23.49
C CYS A 364 -15.32 12.25 -24.43
N ALA A 365 -14.06 12.27 -23.98
CA ALA A 365 -12.93 12.72 -24.79
C ALA A 365 -12.72 11.82 -26.02
N ILE A 366 -12.76 10.50 -25.85
CA ILE A 366 -12.62 9.53 -26.96
C ILE A 366 -13.79 9.64 -27.93
N THR A 367 -15.02 9.73 -27.43
CA THR A 367 -16.22 9.89 -28.26
C THR A 367 -16.18 11.21 -29.04
N GLY A 368 -15.77 12.31 -28.39
CA GLY A 368 -15.60 13.61 -29.03
C GLY A 368 -14.51 13.60 -30.09
N ALA A 369 -13.36 12.98 -29.83
CA ALA A 369 -12.27 12.84 -30.81
C ALA A 369 -12.69 12.00 -32.02
N ALA A 370 -13.40 10.90 -31.79
CA ALA A 370 -13.96 10.07 -32.86
C ALA A 370 -14.99 10.84 -33.69
N PHE A 371 -15.81 11.67 -33.04
CA PHE A 371 -16.78 12.53 -33.69
C PHE A 371 -16.11 13.60 -34.57
N ILE A 372 -15.11 14.32 -34.04
CA ILE A 372 -14.34 15.32 -34.80
C ILE A 372 -13.65 14.66 -36.01
N SER A 373 -13.09 13.46 -35.81
CA SER A 373 -12.47 12.70 -36.91
C SER A 373 -13.48 12.34 -38.00
N ASN A 374 -14.69 11.95 -37.61
CA ASN A 374 -15.77 11.69 -38.56
C ASN A 374 -16.14 12.95 -39.37
N LEU A 375 -16.22 14.12 -38.73
CA LEU A 375 -16.49 15.39 -39.42
C LEU A 375 -15.39 15.74 -40.42
N PHE A 376 -14.12 15.55 -40.04
CA PHE A 376 -12.98 15.80 -40.92
C PHE A 376 -12.98 14.87 -42.15
N VAL A 377 -13.23 13.57 -41.93
CA VAL A 377 -13.32 12.59 -43.02
C VAL A 377 -14.50 12.90 -43.94
N SER A 378 -15.66 13.25 -43.38
CA SER A 378 -16.87 13.54 -44.16
C SER A 378 -16.78 14.84 -44.98
N SER A 379 -15.90 15.77 -44.60
CA SER A 379 -15.72 17.06 -45.27
C SER A 379 -14.53 17.12 -46.22
N SER A 380 -13.70 16.07 -46.27
CA SER A 380 -12.46 16.05 -47.04
C SER A 380 -12.68 15.64 -48.51
N PRO A 381 -12.44 16.54 -49.50
CA PRO A 381 -12.64 16.25 -50.92
C PRO A 381 -11.66 15.21 -51.48
N TRP A 382 -10.49 15.05 -50.86
CA TRP A 382 -9.41 14.17 -51.33
C TRP A 382 -9.69 12.67 -51.11
N LEU A 383 -10.64 12.37 -50.21
CA LEU A 383 -11.10 11.02 -49.90
C LEU A 383 -12.35 10.67 -50.73
N SER A 384 -12.57 11.27 -51.92
CA SER A 384 -13.78 11.10 -52.74
C SER A 384 -13.64 10.13 -53.94
N ASP A 385 -12.43 9.63 -54.26
CA ASP A 385 -12.12 8.91 -55.53
C ASP A 385 -11.80 7.39 -55.44
N THR A 386 -12.03 6.71 -54.30
CA THR A 386 -11.78 5.26 -54.13
C THR A 386 -13.01 4.42 -53.73
N ALA A 387 -13.07 3.15 -54.15
CA ALA A 387 -14.21 2.24 -53.88
C ALA A 387 -14.53 2.00 -52.38
N ALA A 388 -13.60 2.30 -51.46
CA ALA A 388 -13.83 2.27 -50.01
C ALA A 388 -14.81 3.35 -49.49
N ILE A 389 -15.18 4.32 -50.34
CA ILE A 389 -15.98 5.50 -49.96
C ILE A 389 -17.48 5.23 -50.01
N GLY A 390 -17.93 4.23 -50.76
CA GLY A 390 -19.36 3.87 -50.81
C GLY A 390 -19.93 3.56 -49.43
N LEU A 391 -19.15 2.94 -48.54
CA LEU A 391 -19.55 2.66 -47.17
C LEU A 391 -19.45 3.90 -46.27
N LEU A 392 -18.43 4.74 -46.45
CA LEU A 392 -18.23 5.99 -45.71
C LEU A 392 -19.32 7.03 -45.98
N SER A 393 -19.83 7.11 -47.21
CA SER A 393 -20.90 8.03 -47.58
C SER A 393 -22.29 7.54 -47.12
N LYS A 394 -22.45 6.22 -46.97
CA LYS A 394 -23.70 5.58 -46.52
C LYS A 394 -23.83 5.50 -45.00
N THR A 395 -22.73 5.52 -44.25
CA THR A 395 -22.72 5.12 -42.82
C THR A 395 -21.82 5.99 -41.94
N TYR A 396 -21.88 5.75 -40.62
CA TYR A 396 -20.97 6.31 -39.62
C TYR A 396 -19.74 5.43 -39.36
N ILE A 397 -19.29 4.66 -40.35
CA ILE A 397 -18.16 3.74 -40.17
C ILE A 397 -16.88 4.47 -39.73
N SER A 398 -16.60 5.67 -40.25
CA SER A 398 -15.44 6.47 -39.85
C SER A 398 -15.46 6.84 -38.35
N PHE A 399 -16.63 7.14 -37.81
CA PHE A 399 -16.80 7.38 -36.37
C PHE A 399 -16.42 6.13 -35.55
N PHE A 400 -16.99 4.97 -35.87
CA PHE A 400 -16.72 3.74 -35.10
C PHE A 400 -15.29 3.23 -35.26
N VAL A 401 -14.69 3.39 -36.45
CA VAL A 401 -13.26 3.08 -36.67
C VAL A 401 -12.37 4.01 -35.86
N ALA A 402 -12.65 5.31 -35.85
CA ALA A 402 -11.94 6.26 -35.00
C ALA A 402 -12.13 5.94 -33.51
N LEU A 403 -13.33 5.52 -33.11
CA LEU A 403 -13.63 5.09 -31.74
C LEU A 403 -12.78 3.89 -31.33
N ILE A 404 -12.66 2.87 -32.19
CA ILE A 404 -11.75 1.73 -31.97
C ILE A 404 -10.31 2.20 -31.81
N PHE A 405 -9.84 3.07 -32.72
CA PHE A 405 -8.46 3.56 -32.71
C PHE A 405 -8.14 4.33 -31.41
N PHE A 406 -8.91 5.35 -31.07
CA PHE A 406 -8.68 6.15 -29.85
C PHE A 406 -8.86 5.32 -28.58
N THR A 407 -9.81 4.37 -28.58
CA THR A 407 -9.96 3.45 -27.44
C THR A 407 -8.76 2.52 -27.31
N ALA A 408 -8.22 1.99 -28.40
CA ALA A 408 -7.03 1.14 -28.38
C ALA A 408 -5.80 1.92 -27.88
N VAL A 409 -5.62 3.17 -28.33
CA VAL A 409 -4.57 4.07 -27.82
C VAL A 409 -4.78 4.33 -26.33
N GLY A 410 -6.00 4.68 -25.92
CA GLY A 410 -6.37 4.89 -24.51
C GLY A 410 -6.10 3.66 -23.65
N LEU A 411 -6.43 2.46 -24.13
CA LEU A 411 -6.13 1.20 -23.46
C LEU A 411 -4.64 1.02 -23.25
N VAL A 412 -3.79 1.25 -24.25
CA VAL A 412 -2.33 1.12 -24.11
C VAL A 412 -1.77 2.10 -23.08
N LEU A 413 -2.18 3.38 -23.16
CA LEU A 413 -1.69 4.45 -22.30
C LEU A 413 -2.17 4.29 -20.84
N ILE A 414 -3.47 4.10 -20.64
CA ILE A 414 -4.10 4.04 -19.31
C ILE A 414 -3.77 2.72 -18.61
N SER A 415 -3.82 1.59 -19.33
CA SER A 415 -3.47 0.29 -18.71
C SER A 415 -1.98 0.11 -18.45
N ARG A 416 -1.12 1.01 -18.95
CA ARG A 416 0.34 0.85 -18.94
C ARG A 416 0.76 -0.53 -19.46
N VAL A 417 0.14 -0.95 -20.58
CA VAL A 417 0.34 -2.26 -21.23
C VAL A 417 -0.22 -3.46 -20.44
N ARG A 418 -0.89 -3.26 -19.29
CA ARG A 418 -1.59 -4.32 -18.53
C ARG A 418 -2.97 -4.65 -19.10
N LEU A 419 -3.05 -4.89 -20.41
CA LEU A 419 -4.31 -5.04 -21.17
C LEU A 419 -5.23 -6.17 -20.65
N TRP A 420 -4.67 -7.18 -19.98
CA TRP A 420 -5.46 -8.27 -19.39
C TRP A 420 -6.39 -7.80 -18.27
N GLN A 421 -6.04 -6.73 -17.54
CA GLN A 421 -6.87 -6.14 -16.49
C GLN A 421 -8.13 -5.49 -17.08
N PHE A 422 -7.99 -4.98 -18.30
CA PHE A 422 -9.04 -4.41 -19.13
C PHE A 422 -9.81 -5.47 -19.94
N GLY A 423 -9.54 -6.77 -19.72
CA GLY A 423 -10.30 -7.87 -20.31
C GLY A 423 -9.82 -8.33 -21.69
N VAL A 424 -8.66 -7.86 -22.17
CA VAL A 424 -8.03 -8.38 -23.39
C VAL A 424 -7.37 -9.73 -23.07
N ARG A 425 -8.16 -10.80 -23.04
CA ARG A 425 -7.72 -12.18 -22.84
C ARG A 425 -8.77 -13.20 -23.28
N VAL A 426 -8.38 -14.47 -23.38
CA VAL A 426 -9.30 -15.58 -23.68
C VAL A 426 -10.37 -15.71 -22.59
N PRO A 427 -11.66 -15.90 -22.95
CA PRO A 427 -12.74 -16.00 -21.98
C PRO A 427 -12.68 -17.27 -21.13
N THR A 428 -13.16 -17.17 -19.88
CA THR A 428 -13.22 -18.29 -18.94
C THR A 428 -14.65 -18.64 -18.55
N GLY A 429 -14.96 -19.94 -18.43
CA GLY A 429 -16.32 -20.38 -18.07
C GLY A 429 -17.32 -20.29 -19.21
N LYS A 430 -18.54 -20.77 -18.96
CA LYS A 430 -19.67 -20.79 -19.92
C LYS A 430 -21.01 -20.41 -19.26
N ASP A 431 -20.99 -20.17 -17.97
CA ASP A 431 -22.14 -19.78 -17.15
C ASP A 431 -22.74 -18.42 -17.54
N TRP A 432 -21.95 -17.56 -18.18
CA TRP A 432 -22.40 -16.27 -18.70
C TRP A 432 -23.39 -16.39 -19.88
N TRP A 433 -23.56 -17.56 -20.51
CA TRP A 433 -24.59 -17.78 -21.54
C TRP A 433 -26.02 -17.59 -21.04
N ILE A 434 -26.26 -17.71 -19.72
CA ILE A 434 -27.58 -17.50 -19.11
C ILE A 434 -28.10 -16.07 -19.30
N LEU A 435 -27.23 -15.10 -19.61
CA LEU A 435 -27.61 -13.70 -19.82
C LEU A 435 -28.04 -13.39 -21.25
N LEU A 436 -27.92 -14.35 -22.18
CA LEU A 436 -28.30 -14.16 -23.58
C LEU A 436 -29.77 -13.73 -23.76
N PRO A 437 -30.77 -14.27 -23.04
CA PRO A 437 -32.15 -13.80 -23.16
C PRO A 437 -32.33 -12.33 -22.78
N VAL A 438 -31.62 -11.87 -21.75
CA VAL A 438 -31.66 -10.44 -21.33
C VAL A 438 -31.07 -9.56 -22.42
N ILE A 439 -29.97 -10.00 -23.04
CA ILE A 439 -29.33 -9.29 -24.17
C ILE A 439 -30.28 -9.17 -25.36
N ALA A 440 -30.95 -10.26 -25.74
CA ALA A 440 -31.91 -10.26 -26.84
C ALA A 440 -33.12 -9.34 -26.56
N LEU A 441 -33.72 -9.45 -25.36
CA LEU A 441 -34.84 -8.59 -24.95
C LEU A 441 -34.45 -7.11 -24.91
N SER A 442 -33.24 -6.80 -24.44
CA SER A 442 -32.72 -5.43 -24.41
C SER A 442 -32.49 -4.89 -25.82
N ALA A 443 -32.06 -5.73 -26.76
CA ALA A 443 -31.93 -5.36 -28.16
C ALA A 443 -33.30 -5.03 -28.78
N MET A 444 -34.34 -5.85 -28.54
CA MET A 444 -35.72 -5.56 -28.99
C MET A 444 -36.25 -4.23 -28.46
N GLY A 445 -35.79 -3.79 -27.29
CA GLY A 445 -36.08 -2.47 -26.72
C GLY A 445 -35.18 -1.34 -27.23
N ASN A 446 -34.45 -1.53 -28.33
CA ASN A 446 -33.50 -0.56 -28.91
C ASN A 446 -32.29 -0.24 -28.01
N GLY A 447 -31.89 -1.19 -27.15
CA GLY A 447 -30.76 -1.01 -26.24
C GLY A 447 -29.36 -1.03 -26.88
N VAL A 448 -29.26 -1.30 -28.20
CA VAL A 448 -27.99 -1.30 -28.95
C VAL A 448 -28.13 -0.50 -30.23
N TYR A 449 -27.05 0.17 -30.66
CA TYR A 449 -27.04 0.96 -31.90
C TYR A 449 -27.23 0.08 -33.14
N PHE A 450 -28.22 0.40 -33.97
CA PHE A 450 -28.45 -0.20 -35.27
C PHE A 450 -28.60 0.90 -36.35
N PRO A 451 -27.83 0.84 -37.46
CA PRO A 451 -27.85 1.87 -38.49
C PRO A 451 -29.01 1.66 -39.48
N ASP A 452 -30.25 1.77 -39.01
CA ASP A 452 -31.47 1.44 -39.75
C ASP A 452 -31.58 2.16 -41.11
N SER A 453 -31.35 3.48 -41.13
CA SER A 453 -31.41 4.31 -42.34
C SER A 453 -30.40 3.89 -43.43
N ALA A 454 -29.24 3.40 -43.02
CA ALA A 454 -28.16 3.01 -43.91
C ALA A 454 -28.21 1.52 -44.27
N PHE A 455 -28.86 0.69 -43.45
CA PHE A 455 -28.84 -0.77 -43.55
C PHE A 455 -29.31 -1.26 -44.93
N HIS A 456 -30.38 -0.67 -45.46
CA HIS A 456 -30.92 -1.02 -46.79
C HIS A 456 -29.98 -0.69 -47.96
N LEU A 457 -28.95 0.14 -47.73
CA LEU A 457 -27.95 0.53 -48.74
C LEU A 457 -26.69 -0.35 -48.70
N LEU A 458 -26.57 -1.23 -47.71
CA LEU A 458 -25.40 -2.09 -47.49
C LEU A 458 -25.52 -3.40 -48.28
N ASN A 459 -24.42 -3.81 -48.90
CA ASN A 459 -24.30 -5.17 -49.41
C ASN A 459 -23.94 -6.17 -48.29
N PHE A 460 -24.07 -7.46 -48.56
CA PHE A 460 -23.81 -8.52 -47.56
C PHE A 460 -22.44 -8.42 -46.85
N LYS A 461 -21.38 -8.09 -47.60
CA LYS A 461 -20.02 -7.95 -47.01
C LYS A 461 -19.91 -6.71 -46.14
N GLU A 462 -20.51 -5.60 -46.57
CA GLU A 462 -20.58 -4.34 -45.82
C GLU A 462 -21.38 -4.53 -44.52
N THR A 463 -22.50 -5.25 -44.57
CA THR A 463 -23.31 -5.60 -43.39
C THR A 463 -22.49 -6.41 -42.39
N ILE A 464 -21.81 -7.48 -42.82
CA ILE A 464 -20.95 -8.26 -41.91
C ILE A 464 -19.85 -7.39 -41.31
N GLY A 465 -19.11 -6.63 -42.12
CA GLY A 465 -18.00 -5.82 -41.65
C GLY A 465 -18.41 -4.69 -40.71
N TYR A 466 -19.44 -3.92 -41.06
CA TYR A 466 -19.84 -2.75 -40.31
C TYR A 466 -20.75 -3.09 -39.13
N VAL A 467 -21.83 -3.82 -39.40
CA VAL A 467 -22.93 -4.08 -38.45
C VAL A 467 -22.55 -5.15 -37.44
N PHE A 468 -21.94 -6.26 -37.88
CA PHE A 468 -21.62 -7.38 -37.01
C PHE A 468 -20.21 -7.36 -36.40
N ILE A 469 -19.27 -6.57 -36.94
CA ILE A 469 -17.89 -6.52 -36.46
C ILE A 469 -17.55 -5.14 -35.89
N ILE A 470 -17.61 -4.07 -36.69
CA ILE A 470 -17.12 -2.75 -36.27
C ILE A 470 -17.95 -2.15 -35.14
N ILE A 471 -19.29 -2.13 -35.23
CA ILE A 471 -20.16 -1.55 -34.18
C ILE A 471 -20.00 -2.29 -32.83
N PRO A 472 -20.13 -3.63 -32.77
CA PRO A 472 -19.88 -4.40 -31.55
C PRO A 472 -18.48 -4.19 -30.99
N MET A 473 -17.46 -4.25 -31.85
CA MET A 473 -16.07 -4.09 -31.40
C MET A 473 -15.82 -2.71 -30.82
N ALA A 474 -16.25 -1.64 -31.51
CA ALA A 474 -16.07 -0.26 -31.06
C ALA A 474 -16.73 0.01 -29.71
N SER A 475 -17.99 -0.40 -29.57
CA SER A 475 -18.77 -0.18 -28.35
C SER A 475 -18.19 -0.95 -27.17
N GLU A 476 -17.89 -2.23 -27.36
CA GLU A 476 -17.44 -3.07 -26.25
C GLU A 476 -15.97 -2.84 -25.87
N LEU A 477 -15.10 -2.42 -26.80
CA LEU A 477 -13.76 -1.96 -26.45
C LEU A 477 -13.83 -0.76 -25.51
N LEU A 478 -14.73 0.20 -25.78
CA LEU A 478 -14.85 1.43 -25.02
C LEU A 478 -15.47 1.18 -23.65
N PHE A 479 -16.60 0.49 -23.59
CA PHE A 479 -17.36 0.35 -22.35
C PHE A 479 -16.93 -0.85 -21.49
N ARG A 480 -16.70 -2.03 -22.09
CA ARG A 480 -16.37 -3.28 -21.36
C ARG A 480 -14.87 -3.52 -21.26
N GLY A 481 -14.11 -2.91 -22.18
CA GLY A 481 -12.67 -2.77 -22.10
C GLY A 481 -12.23 -1.62 -21.22
N LEU A 482 -12.20 -0.41 -21.80
CA LEU A 482 -11.58 0.77 -21.21
C LEU A 482 -12.31 1.31 -19.98
N ALA A 483 -13.57 1.71 -20.12
CA ALA A 483 -14.34 2.33 -19.04
C ALA A 483 -14.52 1.38 -17.85
N TYR A 484 -14.95 0.14 -18.12
CA TYR A 484 -15.03 -0.89 -17.08
C TYR A 484 -13.66 -1.09 -16.40
N GLY A 485 -12.56 -1.18 -17.17
CA GLY A 485 -11.23 -1.41 -16.60
C GLY A 485 -10.77 -0.30 -15.66
N ILE A 486 -11.05 0.97 -16.01
CA ILE A 486 -10.83 2.13 -15.12
C ILE A 486 -11.66 1.98 -13.84
N LEU A 487 -12.95 1.65 -13.97
CA LEU A 487 -13.86 1.51 -12.82
C LEU A 487 -13.48 0.32 -11.91
N ALA A 488 -12.89 -0.72 -12.48
CA ALA A 488 -12.41 -1.91 -11.80
C ALA A 488 -11.10 -1.70 -11.03
N GLU A 489 -10.37 -0.64 -11.33
CA GLU A 489 -9.15 -0.26 -10.63
C GLU A 489 -9.50 0.16 -9.19
N GLY A 490 -8.93 -0.54 -8.21
CA GLY A 490 -9.18 -0.25 -6.79
C GLY A 490 -10.60 -0.57 -6.28
N THR A 491 -11.45 -1.24 -7.08
CA THR A 491 -12.79 -1.65 -6.62
C THR A 491 -12.95 -3.17 -6.58
N PRO A 492 -13.76 -3.69 -5.65
CA PRO A 492 -14.06 -5.11 -5.60
C PRO A 492 -14.71 -5.65 -6.88
N THR A 493 -13.93 -6.26 -7.78
CA THR A 493 -14.49 -6.97 -8.95
C THR A 493 -14.91 -8.39 -8.59
N LYS A 494 -15.97 -8.86 -9.26
CA LYS A 494 -16.50 -10.22 -9.12
C LYS A 494 -15.86 -11.15 -10.15
N GLY A 495 -15.64 -12.40 -9.74
CA GLY A 495 -15.05 -13.44 -10.58
C GLY A 495 -16.03 -14.57 -10.89
N CYS A 496 -15.61 -15.51 -11.75
CA CYS A 496 -16.43 -16.66 -12.18
C CYS A 496 -17.01 -17.54 -11.05
N ASN A 497 -16.41 -17.54 -9.86
CA ASN A 497 -16.87 -18.33 -8.70
C ASN A 497 -17.62 -17.49 -7.65
N SER A 498 -17.90 -16.21 -7.94
CA SER A 498 -18.59 -15.32 -7.01
C SER A 498 -20.12 -15.40 -7.12
N ARG A 499 -20.83 -14.99 -6.06
CA ARG A 499 -22.30 -14.92 -6.02
C ARG A 499 -22.82 -13.98 -7.13
N TRP A 500 -23.96 -14.35 -7.72
CA TRP A 500 -24.66 -13.55 -8.74
C TRP A 500 -25.26 -12.29 -8.12
N PHE A 501 -24.51 -11.19 -8.18
CA PHE A 501 -24.97 -9.86 -7.77
C PHE A 501 -24.23 -8.82 -8.61
N PHE A 502 -24.80 -7.65 -8.84
CA PHE A 502 -24.17 -6.62 -9.66
C PHE A 502 -22.94 -6.01 -8.96
N SER A 503 -21.88 -5.73 -9.70
CA SER A 503 -20.73 -5.01 -9.19
C SER A 503 -20.88 -3.51 -9.47
N TYR A 504 -20.12 -2.69 -8.75
CA TYR A 504 -20.03 -1.26 -9.06
C TYR A 504 -19.55 -1.01 -10.49
N PRO A 505 -18.44 -1.61 -10.99
CA PRO A 505 -17.99 -1.39 -12.36
C PRO A 505 -19.01 -1.78 -13.44
N ALA A 506 -19.76 -2.87 -13.24
CA ALA A 506 -20.81 -3.29 -14.18
C ALA A 506 -21.95 -2.26 -14.25
N VAL A 507 -22.42 -1.77 -13.11
CA VAL A 507 -23.49 -0.75 -13.05
C VAL A 507 -23.00 0.58 -13.62
N ALA A 508 -21.84 1.06 -13.18
CA ALA A 508 -21.29 2.34 -13.63
C ALA A 508 -20.99 2.36 -15.14
N SER A 509 -20.38 1.29 -15.70
CA SER A 509 -20.16 1.19 -17.14
C SER A 509 -21.47 1.05 -17.93
N ALA A 510 -22.50 0.43 -17.37
CA ALA A 510 -23.83 0.38 -17.97
C ALA A 510 -24.51 1.76 -18.03
N ILE A 511 -24.35 2.60 -17.00
CA ILE A 511 -24.82 4.00 -17.02
C ILE A 511 -24.12 4.78 -18.14
N LEU A 512 -22.78 4.68 -18.23
CA LEU A 512 -22.03 5.37 -19.28
C LEU A 512 -22.45 4.91 -20.68
N TYR A 513 -22.68 3.60 -20.87
CA TYR A 513 -23.16 3.04 -22.13
C TYR A 513 -24.58 3.53 -22.47
N ALA A 514 -25.50 3.53 -21.50
CA ALA A 514 -26.86 4.03 -21.70
C ALA A 514 -26.85 5.51 -22.12
N SER A 515 -26.09 6.34 -21.42
CA SER A 515 -25.91 7.75 -21.77
C SER A 515 -25.33 7.94 -23.19
N PHE A 516 -24.40 7.08 -23.60
CA PHE A 516 -23.84 7.09 -24.95
C PHE A 516 -24.89 6.75 -26.01
N ILE A 517 -25.66 5.67 -25.82
CA ILE A 517 -26.76 5.30 -26.73
C ILE A 517 -27.81 6.41 -26.80
N THR A 518 -28.23 6.96 -25.66
CA THR A 518 -29.18 8.07 -25.62
C THR A 518 -28.64 9.31 -26.33
N CYS A 519 -27.33 9.62 -26.22
CA CYS A 519 -26.71 10.74 -26.93
C CYS A 519 -26.72 10.54 -28.45
N LEU A 520 -26.41 9.32 -28.93
CA LEU A 520 -26.50 8.98 -30.36
C LEU A 520 -27.94 9.12 -30.89
N VAL A 521 -28.94 8.80 -30.08
CA VAL A 521 -30.37 8.98 -30.40
C VAL A 521 -30.78 10.47 -30.40
N PHE A 522 -30.31 11.25 -29.42
CA PHE A 522 -30.71 12.64 -29.19
C PHE A 522 -30.13 13.64 -30.22
N LEU A 523 -29.10 13.24 -30.98
CA LEU A 523 -28.42 14.09 -31.96
C LEU A 523 -28.60 13.57 -33.41
N PRO A 524 -29.84 13.43 -33.92
CA PRO A 524 -30.12 12.80 -35.21
C PRO A 524 -29.57 13.60 -36.41
N GLU A 525 -29.53 14.94 -36.33
CA GLU A 525 -28.94 15.80 -37.37
C GLU A 525 -27.42 15.62 -37.51
N ILE A 526 -26.79 15.16 -36.44
CA ILE A 526 -25.35 14.91 -36.35
C ILE A 526 -25.03 13.45 -36.70
N PHE A 527 -25.91 12.51 -36.32
CA PHE A 527 -25.73 11.06 -36.48
C PHE A 527 -26.72 10.38 -37.46
N LYS A 528 -27.32 11.13 -38.42
CA LYS A 528 -28.18 10.68 -39.55
C LYS A 528 -28.80 9.30 -39.34
N GLY A 529 -29.81 9.22 -38.49
CA GLY A 529 -30.71 8.07 -38.42
C GLY A 529 -30.23 6.92 -37.54
N ALA A 530 -29.82 7.20 -36.31
CA ALA A 530 -29.90 6.21 -35.25
C ALA A 530 -31.36 6.18 -34.76
N PHE A 531 -32.11 5.16 -35.18
CA PHE A 531 -33.47 4.81 -34.71
C PHE A 531 -34.64 5.66 -35.22
N GLN A 532 -35.72 4.98 -35.64
CA GLN A 532 -37.09 5.49 -35.56
C GLN A 532 -37.69 4.99 -34.23
N VAL A 533 -37.61 5.75 -33.14
CA VAL A 533 -38.27 5.35 -31.87
C VAL A 533 -38.95 6.53 -31.19
N GLU A 534 -40.14 6.27 -30.68
CA GLU A 534 -41.11 7.23 -30.12
C GLU A 534 -40.87 7.60 -28.63
N SER A 535 -40.00 6.88 -27.88
CA SER A 535 -39.82 7.05 -26.43
C SER A 535 -38.35 6.92 -25.94
N ILE A 536 -37.73 8.04 -25.55
CA ILE A 536 -36.35 8.13 -25.02
C ILE A 536 -36.14 7.31 -23.72
N PRO A 537 -37.06 7.33 -22.73
CA PRO A 537 -36.88 6.58 -21.48
C PRO A 537 -36.76 5.06 -21.70
N GLU A 538 -37.49 4.51 -22.67
CA GLU A 538 -37.48 3.08 -22.98
C GLU A 538 -36.13 2.66 -23.55
N THR A 539 -35.60 3.41 -24.51
CA THR A 539 -34.27 3.18 -25.09
C THR A 539 -33.16 3.30 -24.03
N ALA A 540 -33.23 4.30 -23.15
CA ALA A 540 -32.25 4.47 -22.08
C ALA A 540 -32.28 3.29 -21.10
N PHE A 541 -33.47 2.80 -20.73
CA PHE A 541 -33.63 1.63 -19.86
C PHE A 541 -33.13 0.35 -20.53
N ALA A 542 -33.48 0.12 -21.80
CA ALA A 542 -33.02 -1.03 -22.57
C ALA A 542 -31.50 -1.01 -22.75
N ALA A 543 -30.89 0.14 -23.03
CA ALA A 543 -29.45 0.30 -23.14
C ALA A 543 -28.74 0.05 -21.81
N PHE A 544 -29.33 0.51 -20.69
CA PHE A 544 -28.82 0.20 -19.36
C PHE A 544 -28.90 -1.30 -19.05
N ALA A 545 -30.02 -1.96 -19.35
CA ALA A 545 -30.20 -3.39 -19.13
C ALA A 545 -29.23 -4.24 -19.98
N PHE A 546 -29.10 -3.92 -21.28
CA PHE A 546 -28.09 -4.52 -22.15
C PHE A 546 -26.69 -4.32 -21.55
N GLY A 547 -26.40 -3.07 -21.17
CA GLY A 547 -25.09 -2.71 -20.69
C GLY A 547 -24.70 -3.39 -19.37
N LEU A 548 -25.67 -3.57 -18.47
CA LEU A 548 -25.50 -4.26 -17.20
C LEU A 548 -25.28 -5.75 -17.43
N ALA A 549 -26.11 -6.39 -18.26
CA ALA A 549 -25.96 -7.79 -18.61
C ALA A 549 -24.60 -8.05 -19.27
N ASN A 550 -24.19 -7.23 -20.23
CA ASN A 550 -22.91 -7.39 -20.91
C ASN A 550 -21.70 -7.09 -20.00
N GLY A 551 -21.86 -6.18 -19.03
CA GLY A 551 -20.88 -5.96 -17.95
C GLY A 551 -20.69 -7.20 -17.07
N VAL A 552 -21.77 -7.88 -16.69
CA VAL A 552 -21.69 -9.14 -15.94
C VAL A 552 -21.07 -10.26 -16.80
N VAL A 553 -21.38 -10.32 -18.09
CA VAL A 553 -20.73 -11.26 -19.02
C VAL A 553 -19.22 -11.01 -19.06
N ARG A 554 -18.77 -9.76 -19.18
CA ARG A 554 -17.35 -9.38 -19.11
C ARG A 554 -16.71 -9.80 -17.79
N GLU A 555 -17.40 -9.63 -16.67
CA GLU A 555 -16.90 -10.05 -15.35
C GLU A 555 -16.71 -11.54 -15.23
N ARG A 556 -17.76 -12.33 -15.52
CA ARG A 556 -17.73 -13.77 -15.33
C ARG A 556 -16.80 -14.45 -16.34
N SER A 557 -16.85 -13.98 -17.58
CA SER A 557 -15.96 -14.45 -18.64
C SER A 557 -14.55 -13.90 -18.54
N HIS A 558 -14.35 -12.88 -17.70
CA HIS A 558 -13.07 -12.22 -17.50
C HIS A 558 -12.51 -11.54 -18.77
N SER A 559 -13.31 -11.46 -19.83
CA SER A 559 -12.88 -11.14 -21.19
C SER A 559 -13.86 -10.20 -21.86
N ILE A 560 -13.37 -9.32 -22.73
CA ILE A 560 -14.23 -8.50 -23.59
C ILE A 560 -14.79 -9.29 -24.79
N PHE A 561 -14.19 -10.42 -25.17
CA PHE A 561 -14.60 -11.15 -26.37
C PHE A 561 -16.06 -11.64 -26.29
N PRO A 562 -16.53 -12.25 -25.19
CA PRO A 562 -17.94 -12.62 -25.09
C PRO A 562 -18.87 -11.42 -25.13
N ALA A 563 -18.44 -10.26 -24.61
CA ALA A 563 -19.23 -9.05 -24.68
C ALA A 563 -19.40 -8.56 -26.13
N ILE A 564 -18.33 -8.62 -26.94
CA ILE A 564 -18.37 -8.32 -28.39
C ILE A 564 -19.30 -9.29 -29.11
N VAL A 565 -19.20 -10.60 -28.82
CA VAL A 565 -20.05 -11.62 -29.44
C VAL A 565 -21.52 -11.40 -29.06
N PHE A 566 -21.82 -11.09 -27.80
CA PHE A 566 -23.18 -10.83 -27.35
C PHE A 566 -23.78 -9.58 -27.97
N HIS A 567 -22.96 -8.54 -28.15
CA HIS A 567 -23.37 -7.34 -28.89
C HIS A 567 -23.66 -7.67 -30.36
N ALA A 568 -22.82 -8.47 -31.02
CA ALA A 568 -23.07 -8.91 -32.39
C ALA A 568 -24.37 -9.73 -32.52
N ILE A 569 -24.67 -10.60 -31.53
CA ILE A 569 -25.95 -11.33 -31.48
C ILE A 569 -27.13 -10.39 -31.24
N ALA A 570 -26.97 -9.39 -30.35
CA ALA A 570 -28.01 -8.38 -30.11
C ALA A 570 -28.36 -7.61 -31.38
N VAL A 571 -27.36 -7.22 -32.16
CA VAL A 571 -27.55 -6.56 -33.44
C VAL A 571 -28.24 -7.47 -34.47
N ALA A 572 -28.04 -8.79 -34.39
CA ALA A 572 -28.71 -9.76 -35.27
C ALA A 572 -30.23 -9.75 -35.14
N VAL A 573 -30.77 -9.36 -33.97
CA VAL A 573 -32.22 -9.28 -33.69
C VAL A 573 -32.93 -8.27 -34.61
N PHE A 574 -32.21 -7.29 -35.16
CA PHE A 574 -32.77 -6.33 -36.11
C PHE A 574 -32.72 -6.82 -37.57
N VAL A 575 -31.96 -7.87 -37.85
CA VAL A 575 -31.71 -8.39 -39.21
C VAL A 575 -32.57 -9.60 -39.52
N PHE A 576 -32.86 -10.42 -38.51
CA PHE A 576 -33.64 -11.66 -38.59
C PHE A 576 -34.87 -11.54 -37.70
#